data_AF-A0A9X7Y0V9-F1
#
_entry.id   AF-A0A9X7Y0V9-F1
#
_cell.length_a   1.000
_cell.length_b   1.000
_cell.length_c   1.000
_cell.angle_alpha   90.00
_cell.angle_beta   90.00
_cell.angle_gamma   90.00
#
_symmetry.space_group_name_H-M   'P 1'
#
loop_
_entity.id
_entity.type
_entity.pdbx_description
1 polymer ?
#
loop_
_entity_poly.entity_id
_entity_poly.type
_entity_poly.pdbx_seq_one_letter_code
_entity_poly.pdbx_strand_id
1 'polypeptide(L)'
;MYKVIFKIISNGSFTNSLKELRKAGFIPIYFKRDNGVEEYTTLYNSNDINEVKEAIIDFAYLISKQGKNGGYDFAKIYKVEDKYIGKLAGGGLGALLGYQFGGIAGLILGTLGGIFLGELFDISYGQTLVGLINWPIQLTR
;
A
#
# COMPACT_ATOMS: atom_id res chain seq x y z
N MET A 1 6.98 10.42 -7.00
CA MET A 1 6.03 9.64 -6.16
C MET A 1 6.16 8.16 -6.48
N TYR A 2 5.93 7.29 -5.49
CA TYR A 2 5.97 5.84 -5.67
C TYR A 2 4.64 5.19 -5.30
N LYS A 3 4.27 4.14 -6.03
CA LYS A 3 3.25 3.18 -5.62
C LYS A 3 3.95 1.97 -5.02
N VAL A 4 3.47 1.50 -3.87
CA VAL A 4 3.98 0.28 -3.24
C VAL A 4 2.84 -0.71 -3.08
N ILE A 5 3.03 -1.94 -3.53
CA ILE A 5 2.10 -3.04 -3.28
C ILE A 5 2.72 -3.93 -2.21
N PHE A 6 2.08 -4.01 -1.04
CA PHE A 6 2.50 -4.87 0.06
C PHE A 6 1.72 -6.18 0.06
N LYS A 7 2.41 -7.28 0.37
CA LYS A 7 1.80 -8.57 0.71
C LYS A 7 2.26 -9.02 2.09
N ILE A 8 1.31 -9.09 3.00
CA ILE A 8 1.56 -9.35 4.43
C ILE A 8 0.84 -10.63 4.80
N ILE A 9 1.57 -11.55 5.43
CA ILE A 9 1.04 -12.80 5.93
C ILE A 9 0.70 -12.60 7.41
N SER A 10 -0.58 -12.77 7.73
CA SER A 10 -1.13 -12.61 9.08
C SER A 10 -1.45 -13.98 9.68
N ASN A 11 -0.67 -14.38 10.68
CA ASN A 11 -0.88 -15.62 11.43
C ASN A 11 -1.76 -15.33 12.66
N GLY A 12 -3.04 -15.72 12.65
CA GLY A 12 -3.92 -15.70 13.84
C GLY A 12 -5.11 -14.73 13.79
N SER A 13 -5.48 -14.16 14.94
CA SER A 13 -6.62 -13.23 15.11
C SER A 13 -6.41 -11.95 14.31
N PHE A 14 -7.43 -11.52 13.57
CA PHE A 14 -7.32 -10.43 12.61
C PHE A 14 -7.18 -9.06 13.30
N THR A 15 -6.00 -8.47 13.17
CA THR A 15 -5.79 -7.02 13.20
C THR A 15 -5.36 -6.61 11.78
N ASN A 16 -5.87 -5.53 11.19
CA ASN A 16 -5.39 -5.07 9.88
C ASN A 16 -4.10 -4.22 10.03
N SER A 17 -3.29 -4.12 8.98
CA SER A 17 -2.02 -3.36 9.00
C SER A 17 -2.16 -1.88 8.59
N LEU A 18 -3.39 -1.37 8.50
CA LEU A 18 -3.68 -0.05 7.93
C LEU A 18 -3.09 1.08 8.79
N LYS A 19 -3.15 0.93 10.11
CA LYS A 19 -2.63 1.92 11.07
C LYS A 19 -1.11 2.03 10.94
N GLU A 20 -0.44 0.90 10.79
CA GLU A 20 1.02 0.78 10.69
C GLU A 20 1.51 1.33 9.34
N LEU A 21 0.78 1.08 8.25
CA LEU A 21 1.05 1.70 6.94
C LEU A 21 1.04 3.22 7.02
N ARG A 22 -0.01 3.79 7.63
CA ARG A 22 -0.13 5.25 7.79
C ARG A 22 0.97 5.83 8.68
N LYS A 23 1.36 5.12 9.74
CA LYS A 23 2.48 5.53 10.60
C LYS A 23 3.80 5.56 9.85
N ALA A 24 4.02 4.63 8.92
CA ALA A 24 5.19 4.60 8.05
C ALA A 24 5.08 5.55 6.85
N GLY A 25 4.09 6.45 6.81
CA GLY A 25 3.96 7.48 5.77
C GLY A 25 3.28 7.02 4.48
N PHE A 26 2.78 5.78 4.41
CA PHE A 26 2.05 5.30 3.24
C PHE A 26 0.59 5.79 3.23
N ILE A 27 0.10 6.10 2.04
CA ILE A 27 -1.29 6.45 1.76
C ILE A 27 -1.97 5.23 1.11
N PRO A 28 -2.78 4.45 1.84
CA PRO A 28 -3.43 3.27 1.29
C PRO A 28 -4.57 3.68 0.36
N ILE A 29 -4.59 3.13 -0.85
CA ILE A 29 -5.61 3.41 -1.87
C ILE A 29 -6.49 2.20 -2.19
N TYR A 30 -5.99 0.98 -1.96
CA TYR A 30 -6.74 -0.25 -2.13
C TYR A 30 -6.28 -1.32 -1.15
N PHE A 31 -7.20 -2.17 -0.72
CA PHE A 31 -6.95 -3.29 0.17
C PHE A 31 -7.78 -4.49 -0.26
N LYS A 32 -7.15 -5.67 -0.27
CA LYS A 32 -7.85 -6.95 -0.36
C LYS A 32 -7.24 -7.94 0.62
N ARG A 33 -8.02 -8.96 0.97
CA ARG A 33 -7.57 -10.05 1.82
C ARG A 33 -8.02 -11.39 1.25
N ASP A 34 -7.10 -12.35 1.24
CA ASP A 34 -7.40 -13.72 0.85
C ASP A 34 -6.55 -14.69 1.69
N ASN A 35 -7.17 -15.72 2.27
CA ASN A 35 -6.49 -16.81 2.99
C ASN A 35 -5.37 -16.39 3.96
N GLY A 36 -5.61 -15.36 4.79
CA GLY A 36 -4.62 -14.87 5.76
C GLY A 36 -3.55 -13.94 5.18
N VAL A 37 -3.61 -13.63 3.89
CA VAL A 37 -2.76 -12.65 3.22
C VAL A 37 -3.50 -11.34 3.05
N GLU A 38 -2.91 -10.27 3.56
CA GLU A 38 -3.34 -8.88 3.33
C GLU A 38 -2.54 -8.31 2.14
N GLU A 39 -3.23 -7.80 1.14
CA GLU A 39 -2.59 -7.08 0.03
C GLU A 39 -3.05 -5.62 0.03
N TYR A 40 -2.09 -4.71 0.13
CA TYR A 40 -2.33 -3.26 0.12
C TYR A 40 -1.67 -2.62 -1.09
N THR A 41 -2.43 -1.82 -1.82
CA THR A 41 -1.85 -0.86 -2.77
C THR A 41 -1.79 0.49 -2.07
N THR A 42 -0.61 1.09 -2.03
CA THR A 42 -0.36 2.35 -1.35
C THR A 42 0.44 3.31 -2.23
N LEU A 43 0.44 4.58 -1.84
CA LEU A 43 1.31 5.61 -2.38
C LEU A 43 2.27 6.11 -1.31
N TYR A 44 3.44 6.56 -1.75
CA TYR A 44 4.43 7.23 -0.93
C TYR A 44 4.91 8.50 -1.63
N ASN A 45 4.73 9.64 -0.96
CA ASN A 45 5.01 10.95 -1.52
C ASN A 45 6.51 11.31 -1.38
N SER A 46 7.34 10.63 -2.16
CA SER A 46 8.75 10.97 -2.33
C SER A 46 9.19 10.77 -3.78
N ASN A 47 10.30 11.39 -4.14
CA ASN A 47 11.02 11.17 -5.40
C ASN A 47 12.29 10.34 -5.19
N ASP A 48 12.74 10.14 -3.94
CA ASP A 48 13.88 9.29 -3.60
C ASP A 48 13.40 7.86 -3.27
N ILE A 49 13.96 6.87 -3.96
CA ILE A 49 13.67 5.47 -3.71
C ILE A 49 14.22 4.99 -2.36
N ASN A 50 15.27 5.62 -1.84
CA ASN A 50 15.86 5.24 -0.56
C ASN A 50 14.93 5.58 0.61
N GLU A 51 14.29 6.76 0.58
CA GLU A 51 13.24 7.10 1.56
C GLU A 51 12.08 6.09 1.52
N VAL A 52 11.69 5.61 0.34
CA VAL A 52 10.65 4.57 0.22
C VAL A 52 11.11 3.26 0.84
N LYS A 53 12.37 2.86 0.60
CA LYS A 53 12.94 1.64 1.18
C LYS A 53 13.02 1.73 2.70
N GLU A 54 13.44 2.86 3.25
CA GLU A 54 13.46 3.12 4.70
C GLU A 54 12.05 3.03 5.29
N ALA A 55 11.06 3.67 4.66
CA ALA A 55 9.67 3.56 5.09
C ALA A 55 9.13 2.12 5.03
N ILE A 56 9.53 1.33 4.03
CA ILE A 56 9.20 -0.10 3.95
C ILE A 56 9.83 -0.88 5.11
N ILE A 57 11.07 -0.57 5.49
CA ILE A 57 11.76 -1.19 6.63
C ILE A 57 11.07 -0.83 7.95
N ASP A 58 10.69 0.44 8.13
CA ASP A 58 9.94 0.89 9.31
C ASP A 58 8.59 0.19 9.40
N PHE A 59 7.86 0.13 8.28
CA PHE A 59 6.59 -0.57 8.21
C PHE A 59 6.76 -2.05 8.56
N ALA A 60 7.77 -2.70 7.99
CA ALA A 60 8.13 -4.08 8.30
C ALA A 60 8.35 -4.26 9.80
N TYR A 61 9.18 -3.42 10.41
CA TYR A 61 9.42 -3.46 11.83
C TYR A 61 8.13 -3.32 12.65
N LEU A 62 7.22 -2.42 12.28
CA LEU A 62 5.94 -2.23 12.97
C LEU A 62 5.04 -3.48 12.93
N ILE A 63 4.89 -4.13 11.77
CA ILE A 63 4.02 -5.30 11.62
C ILE A 63 4.63 -6.57 12.22
N SER A 64 5.96 -6.67 12.27
CA SER A 64 6.63 -7.81 12.91
C SER A 64 6.32 -7.89 14.41
N LYS A 65 6.15 -6.75 15.09
CA LYS A 65 5.69 -6.67 16.48
C LYS A 65 4.28 -7.22 16.69
N GLN A 66 3.50 -7.35 15.62
CA GLN A 66 2.16 -7.92 15.64
C GLN A 66 2.15 -9.41 15.25
N GLY A 67 3.32 -10.05 15.11
CA GLY A 67 3.44 -11.44 14.67
C GLY A 67 3.19 -11.66 13.18
N LYS A 68 3.13 -10.58 12.39
CA LYS A 68 2.99 -10.65 10.93
C LYS A 68 4.35 -10.72 10.25
N ASN A 69 4.36 -11.25 9.04
CA ASN A 69 5.57 -11.33 8.22
C ASN A 69 5.24 -11.09 6.73
N GLY A 70 6.23 -11.23 5.86
CA GLY A 70 6.08 -11.16 4.41
C GLY A 70 6.72 -12.36 3.71
N GLY A 71 6.54 -12.42 2.39
CA GLY A 71 7.19 -13.40 1.53
C GLY A 71 8.30 -12.79 0.65
N TYR A 72 8.65 -13.52 -0.41
CA TYR A 72 9.61 -13.05 -1.43
C TYR A 72 9.10 -11.82 -2.21
N ASP A 73 7.81 -11.53 -2.17
CA ASP A 73 7.21 -10.36 -2.80
C ASP A 73 6.52 -9.43 -1.80
N PHE A 74 7.13 -9.31 -0.61
CA PHE A 74 6.64 -8.48 0.50
C PHE A 74 6.30 -7.05 0.06
N ALA A 75 7.17 -6.38 -0.71
CA ALA A 75 6.87 -5.05 -1.26
C ALA A 75 7.34 -4.90 -2.71
N LYS A 76 6.41 -4.57 -3.61
CA LYS A 76 6.69 -4.21 -5.01
C LYS A 76 6.62 -2.71 -5.17
N ILE A 77 7.71 -2.09 -5.62
CA ILE A 77 7.85 -0.64 -5.73
C ILE A 77 7.76 -0.23 -7.20
N TYR A 78 6.83 0.67 -7.49
CA TYR A 78 6.63 1.23 -8.82
C TYR A 78 6.88 2.73 -8.76
N LYS A 79 7.72 3.25 -9.65
CA LYS A 79 7.81 4.69 -9.90
C LYS A 79 6.61 5.10 -10.74
N VAL A 80 5.91 6.15 -10.31
CA VAL A 80 4.73 6.68 -11.02
C VAL A 80 5.15 7.96 -11.76
N GLU A 81 4.75 8.08 -13.03
CA GLU A 81 4.99 9.30 -13.82
C GLU A 81 4.16 10.48 -13.31
N ASP A 82 4.73 11.70 -13.39
CA ASP A 82 4.17 12.92 -12.78
C ASP A 82 2.76 13.26 -13.28
N LYS A 83 2.46 12.99 -14.55
CA LYS A 83 1.12 13.21 -15.15
C LYS A 83 0.00 12.40 -14.47
N TYR A 84 0.32 11.34 -13.73
CA TYR A 84 -0.66 10.51 -13.02
C TYR A 84 -0.73 10.82 -11.51
N ILE A 85 0.18 11.67 -10.98
CA ILE A 85 0.20 12.06 -9.56
C ILE A 85 -1.07 12.83 -9.18
N GLY A 86 -1.53 13.75 -10.03
CA GLY A 86 -2.76 14.53 -9.78
C GLY A 86 -4.02 13.68 -9.69
N LYS A 87 -4.12 12.63 -10.51
CA LYS A 87 -5.22 11.66 -10.47
C LYS A 87 -5.17 10.82 -9.18
N LEU A 88 -3.98 10.35 -8.81
CA LEU A 88 -3.76 9.56 -7.60
C LEU A 88 -4.06 10.31 -6.29
N ALA A 89 -3.62 11.57 -6.20
CA ALA A 89 -3.86 12.41 -5.02
C ALA A 89 -5.34 12.79 -4.88
N GLY A 90 -6.01 13.14 -6.00
CA GLY A 90 -7.43 13.49 -6.01
C GLY A 90 -8.34 12.31 -5.63
N GLY A 91 -8.10 11.13 -6.21
CA GLY A 91 -8.87 9.92 -5.91
C GLY A 91 -8.58 9.35 -4.52
N GLY A 92 -7.30 9.22 -4.14
CA GLY A 92 -6.90 8.65 -2.86
C GLY A 92 -7.35 9.46 -1.64
N LEU A 93 -7.27 10.80 -1.71
CA LEU A 93 -7.71 11.67 -0.61
C LEU A 93 -9.24 11.69 -0.45
N GLY A 94 -10.00 11.62 -1.56
CA GLY A 94 -11.47 11.52 -1.50
C GLY A 94 -11.97 10.24 -0.81
N ALA A 95 -11.31 9.10 -1.05
CA ALA A 95 -11.63 7.83 -0.39
C ALA A 95 -11.27 7.83 1.11
N LEU A 96 -10.20 8.53 1.50
CA LEU A 96 -9.78 8.65 2.90
C LEU A 96 -10.71 9.55 3.73
N LEU A 97 -11.28 10.60 3.13
CA LEU A 97 -12.27 11.44 3.81
C LEU A 97 -13.60 10.71 4.04
N GLY A 98 -13.98 9.79 3.15
CA GLY A 98 -15.15 8.91 3.35
C GLY A 98 -15.01 7.94 4.54
N TYR A 99 -13.78 7.58 4.92
CA TYR A 99 -13.48 6.70 6.07
C TYR A 99 -13.77 7.37 7.43
N GLN A 100 -13.71 8.71 7.53
CA GLN A 100 -13.94 9.40 8.81
C GLN A 100 -15.41 9.36 9.25
N PHE A 101 -16.34 8.99 8.35
CA PHE A 101 -17.79 9.02 8.60
C PHE A 101 -18.48 7.64 8.61
N GLY A 102 -17.79 6.55 8.24
CA GLY A 102 -18.39 5.21 8.13
C GLY A 102 -17.52 4.15 8.78
N GLY A 103 -17.95 3.65 9.94
CA GLY A 103 -17.27 2.60 10.69
C GLY A 103 -16.94 1.33 9.88
N ILE A 104 -16.05 0.53 10.46
CA ILE A 104 -15.18 -0.53 9.88
C ILE A 104 -15.90 -1.68 9.12
N ALA A 105 -17.22 -1.70 8.99
CA ALA A 105 -17.94 -2.79 8.34
C ALA A 105 -18.40 -2.42 6.92
N GLY A 106 -17.50 -2.52 5.94
CA GLY A 106 -17.90 -2.43 4.52
C GLY A 106 -16.88 -1.78 3.58
N LEU A 107 -15.61 -2.15 3.65
CA LEU A 107 -14.67 -1.78 2.58
C LEU A 107 -14.82 -2.74 1.39
N ILE A 108 -16.04 -2.88 0.85
CA ILE A 108 -16.37 -3.65 -0.35
C ILE A 108 -17.59 -2.99 -1.09
N LEU A 109 -17.30 -2.36 -2.24
CA LEU A 109 -18.08 -2.39 -3.50
C LEU A 109 -19.50 -1.78 -3.61
N GLY A 110 -19.76 -0.56 -3.13
CA GLY A 110 -21.07 0.10 -3.37
C GLY A 110 -21.06 1.30 -4.33
N THR A 111 -20.16 2.26 -4.11
CA THR A 111 -20.30 3.61 -4.69
C THR A 111 -19.05 4.14 -5.39
N LEU A 112 -17.91 3.43 -5.30
CA LEU A 112 -16.64 3.84 -5.92
C LEU A 112 -16.18 2.92 -7.08
N GLY A 113 -16.93 1.87 -7.40
CA GLY A 113 -16.52 0.83 -8.33
C GLY A 113 -16.41 1.24 -9.81
N GLY A 114 -17.12 2.30 -10.23
CA GLY A 114 -17.14 2.72 -11.64
C GLY A 114 -16.00 3.66 -12.05
N ILE A 115 -15.49 4.48 -11.13
CA ILE A 115 -14.53 5.56 -11.43
C ILE A 115 -13.10 5.14 -11.07
N PHE A 116 -12.90 4.40 -9.97
CA PHE A 116 -11.57 4.00 -9.51
C PHE A 116 -10.88 2.93 -10.36
N LEU A 117 -11.64 2.03 -11.00
CA LEU A 117 -11.03 0.96 -11.79
C LEU A 117 -10.36 1.52 -13.05
N GLY A 118 -11.05 2.38 -13.80
CA GLY A 118 -10.49 3.03 -15.00
C GLY A 118 -9.22 3.83 -14.70
N GLU A 119 -9.22 4.58 -13.59
CA GLU A 119 -8.03 5.30 -13.14
C GLU A 119 -6.91 4.34 -12.72
N LEU A 120 -7.18 3.30 -11.92
CA LEU A 120 -6.15 2.30 -11.55
C LEU A 120 -5.55 1.60 -12.77
N PHE A 121 -6.35 1.29 -13.80
CA PHE A 121 -5.87 0.72 -15.06
C PHE A 121 -4.99 1.71 -15.84
N ASP A 122 -5.42 2.95 -16.04
CA ASP A 122 -4.61 4.00 -16.69
C ASP A 122 -3.27 4.23 -15.98
N ILE A 123 -3.27 4.20 -14.65
CA ILE A 123 -2.08 4.41 -13.83
C ILE A 123 -1.16 3.18 -13.90
N SER A 124 -1.70 1.97 -14.10
CA SER A 124 -0.89 0.78 -14.36
C SER A 124 -0.05 0.91 -15.64
N TYR A 125 -0.49 1.68 -16.63
CA TYR A 125 0.28 1.97 -17.85
C TYR A 125 1.40 3.02 -17.64
N GLY A 126 1.27 3.90 -16.65
CA GLY A 126 2.23 4.96 -16.32
C GLY A 126 3.24 4.61 -15.21
N GLN A 127 3.52 3.32 -15.03
CA GLN A 127 4.31 2.83 -13.91
C GLN A 127 5.46 1.95 -14.36
N THR A 128 6.62 2.16 -13.75
CA THR A 128 7.80 1.29 -13.95
C THR A 128 8.10 0.56 -12.65
N LEU A 129 8.25 -0.77 -12.70
CA LEU A 129 8.75 -1.55 -11.56
C LEU A 129 10.21 -1.17 -11.31
N VAL A 130 10.51 -0.64 -10.14
CA VAL A 130 11.85 -0.15 -9.77
C VAL A 130 12.44 -0.86 -8.56
N GLY A 131 11.66 -1.71 -7.88
CA GLY A 131 12.15 -2.47 -6.74
C GLY A 131 11.24 -3.60 -6.34
N LEU A 132 11.85 -4.67 -5.83
CA LEU A 132 11.20 -5.77 -5.14
C LEU A 132 11.94 -5.98 -3.83
N ILE A 133 11.22 -5.94 -2.71
CA ILE A 133 11.77 -6.20 -1.39
C ILE A 133 11.18 -7.51 -0.87
N ASN A 134 12.09 -8.41 -0.49
CA ASN A 134 11.78 -9.70 0.08
C ASN A 134 11.76 -9.58 1.60
N TRP A 135 10.99 -10.45 2.26
CA TRP A 135 11.05 -10.65 3.69
C TRP A 135 11.65 -12.03 4.03
N PRO A 136 12.55 -12.14 5.04
CA PRO A 136 13.07 -11.06 5.89
C PRO A 136 13.98 -10.10 5.11
N ILE A 137 13.93 -8.82 5.47
CA ILE A 137 14.73 -7.78 4.81
C ILE A 137 16.19 -7.95 5.24
N GLN A 138 17.05 -8.33 4.30
CA GLN A 138 18.48 -8.38 4.54
C GLN A 138 19.04 -6.96 4.48
N LEU A 139 19.53 -6.46 5.61
CA LEU A 139 20.30 -5.22 5.66
C LEU A 139 21.68 -5.52 5.08
N THR A 140 21.86 -5.31 3.78
CA THR A 140 23.20 -5.31 3.18
C THR A 140 23.96 -4.11 3.75
N ARG A 141 24.98 -4.39 4.57
CA ARG A 141 25.99 -3.41 5.02
C ARG A 141 26.94 -3.06 3.89
#